data_AF-A0A942FCK2-F1
#
_entry.id   AF-A0A942FCK2-F1
#
_cell.length_a   1.000
_cell.length_b   1.000
_cell.length_c   1.000
_cell.angle_alpha   90.00
_cell.angle_beta   90.00
_cell.angle_gamma   90.00
#
_symmetry.space_group_name_H-M   'P 1'
#
loop_
_entity.id
_entity.type
_entity.pdbx_description
1 polymer ?
#
loop_
_entity_poly.entity_id
_entity_poly.type
_entity_poly.pdbx_seq_one_letter_code
_entity_poly.pdbx_strand_id
1 'polypeptide(L)'
;MASHSTEDRSQQIFNRQLLLFASKLSESPSPDISIHLQQGLSKRERLKALLESKLDFHGEDSSYASHNLHSFAAKFPPQLPRVFIRGLTSPGDIVLDPMMGSGTTLVEALLEGRQGIGIDFDLLALRLGQAKTRTVNLNNIQDITNKVLQKAHHYLSGGDKIDRSLSDFFDEKTKTFINYWFLSRTQRELMALALAIQGVAHEPTRRFFELTLSSIIVTKSGGVSMARDLAHSRPHLDKAKIPKNALEQFLFRLQKNLKSVGRLEASGGVASIIAGDARLMPITNGVIDLIVTSPPTPMQ
;
A
#
# COMPACT_ATOMS: atom_id res chain seq x y z
N MET A 1 -41.37 21.59 38.58
CA MET A 1 -39.93 21.96 38.49
C MET A 1 -39.09 20.70 38.70
N ALA A 2 -38.85 19.91 37.66
CA ALA A 2 -38.00 18.72 37.72
C ALA A 2 -37.60 18.28 36.30
N SER A 3 -36.81 19.11 35.61
CA SER A 3 -36.35 18.82 34.23
C SER A 3 -34.94 19.32 33.95
N HIS A 4 -34.10 19.49 34.97
CA HIS A 4 -32.73 20.02 34.84
C HIS A 4 -31.63 19.13 35.43
N SER A 5 -31.93 17.89 35.86
CA SER A 5 -30.94 17.04 36.54
C SER A 5 -30.45 15.81 35.75
N THR A 6 -31.13 15.43 34.66
CA THR A 6 -30.75 14.26 33.84
C THR A 6 -29.82 14.64 32.69
N GLU A 7 -30.01 15.80 32.07
CA GLU A 7 -29.20 16.28 30.93
C GLU A 7 -27.76 16.62 31.37
N ASP A 8 -27.60 17.28 32.52
CA ASP A 8 -26.31 17.62 33.11
C ASP A 8 -25.51 16.38 33.55
N ARG A 9 -26.20 15.32 34.01
CA ARG A 9 -25.57 14.04 34.40
C ARG A 9 -25.05 13.27 33.19
N SER A 10 -25.80 13.25 32.09
CA SER A 10 -25.38 12.64 30.83
C SER A 10 -24.20 13.39 30.20
N GLN A 11 -24.23 14.73 30.23
CA GLN A 11 -23.13 15.58 29.75
C GLN A 11 -21.84 15.38 30.59
N GLN A 12 -21.97 15.25 31.91
CA GLN A 12 -20.84 14.99 32.81
C GLN A 12 -20.25 13.59 32.63
N ILE A 13 -21.08 12.57 32.41
CA ILE A 13 -20.61 11.21 32.09
C ILE A 13 -19.88 11.21 30.74
N PHE A 14 -20.40 11.91 29.75
CA PHE A 14 -19.79 12.08 28.43
C PHE A 14 -18.42 12.77 28.51
N ASN A 15 -18.33 13.89 29.24
CA ASN A 15 -17.08 14.63 29.43
C ASN A 15 -16.03 13.83 30.22
N ARG A 16 -16.46 13.04 31.21
CA ARG A 16 -15.57 12.16 31.98
C ARG A 16 -15.05 10.99 31.15
N GLN A 17 -15.86 10.46 30.22
CA GLN A 17 -15.43 9.44 29.26
C GLN A 17 -14.46 9.99 28.21
N LEU A 18 -14.64 11.23 27.75
CA LEU A 18 -13.70 11.94 26.87
C LEU A 18 -12.33 12.17 27.53
N LEU A 19 -12.31 12.54 28.80
CA LEU A 19 -11.06 12.71 29.57
C LEU A 19 -10.31 11.38 29.78
N LEU A 20 -11.03 10.26 29.95
CA LEU A 20 -10.46 8.92 30.01
C LEU A 20 -9.90 8.43 28.65
N PHE A 21 -10.45 8.95 27.54
CA PHE A 21 -9.97 8.68 26.18
C PHE A 21 -8.66 9.43 25.89
N ALA A 22 -8.55 10.69 26.34
CA ALA A 22 -7.37 11.52 26.15
C ALA A 22 -6.16 11.08 27.01
N SER A 23 -6.40 10.54 28.20
CA SER A 23 -5.33 10.17 29.14
C SER A 23 -4.67 8.81 28.86
N LYS A 24 -5.25 7.96 28.01
CA LYS A 24 -4.70 6.63 27.65
C LYS A 24 -3.91 6.60 26.34
N LEU A 25 -3.77 7.74 25.65
CA LEU A 25 -3.00 7.85 24.39
C LEU A 25 -1.50 8.13 24.62
N SER A 26 -1.03 8.23 25.87
CA SER A 26 0.36 8.60 26.19
C SER A 26 1.28 7.44 26.57
N GLU A 27 0.86 6.18 26.47
CA GLU A 27 1.72 5.03 26.80
C GLU A 27 1.64 3.94 25.72
N SER A 28 2.78 3.61 25.12
CA SER A 28 2.99 2.42 24.28
C SER A 28 3.63 1.29 25.12
N PRO A 29 3.49 -0.01 24.78
CA PRO A 29 2.74 -0.65 23.68
C PRO A 29 1.74 -1.76 24.13
N SER A 30 0.69 -1.99 23.32
CA SER A 30 -0.18 -3.20 23.16
C SER A 30 -0.36 -4.14 24.39
N PRO A 31 -1.60 -4.26 24.92
CA PRO A 31 -2.50 -5.30 24.40
C PRO A 31 -3.97 -4.85 24.38
N ASP A 32 -4.81 -5.58 23.63
CA ASP A 32 -6.27 -5.56 23.75
C ASP A 32 -6.91 -4.19 24.05
N ILE A 33 -6.90 -3.29 23.07
CA ILE A 33 -8.05 -2.39 22.98
C ILE A 33 -9.15 -3.22 22.35
N SER A 34 -9.73 -4.09 23.18
CA SER A 34 -11.17 -4.17 23.26
C SER A 34 -11.66 -2.73 23.30
N ILE A 35 -11.86 -2.13 22.13
CA ILE A 35 -12.73 -0.99 21.99
C ILE A 35 -14.05 -1.64 22.38
N HIS A 36 -14.33 -1.59 23.68
CA HIS A 36 -15.69 -1.54 24.15
C HIS A 36 -16.31 -0.46 23.29
N LEU A 37 -16.97 -0.91 22.22
CA LEU A 37 -18.21 -0.38 21.72
C LEU A 37 -18.86 0.26 22.94
N GLN A 38 -18.69 1.57 23.09
CA GLN A 38 -19.41 2.33 24.09
C GLN A 38 -20.86 2.26 23.61
N GLN A 39 -21.53 1.18 24.02
CA GLN A 39 -22.94 0.93 23.74
C GLN A 39 -23.68 2.14 24.28
N GLY A 40 -24.15 3.00 23.38
CA GLY A 40 -24.83 4.25 23.71
C GLY A 40 -24.50 5.43 22.81
N LEU A 41 -23.28 5.50 22.24
CA LEU A 41 -22.91 6.60 21.34
C LEU A 41 -23.32 6.33 19.88
N SER A 42 -23.95 7.31 19.25
CA SER A 42 -24.21 7.33 17.81
C SER A 42 -22.90 7.32 17.00
N LYS A 43 -22.96 6.88 15.73
CA LYS A 43 -21.81 6.98 14.79
C LYS A 43 -21.27 8.42 14.71
N ARG A 44 -22.14 9.43 14.80
CA ARG A 44 -21.78 10.86 14.72
C ARG A 44 -20.97 11.32 15.94
N GLU A 45 -21.37 10.91 17.15
CA GLU A 45 -20.64 11.23 18.37
C GLU A 45 -19.27 10.56 18.39
N ARG A 46 -19.20 9.29 17.96
CA ARG A 46 -17.93 8.59 17.78
C ARG A 46 -17.02 9.31 16.78
N LEU A 47 -17.54 9.73 15.63
CA LEU A 47 -16.76 10.47 14.63
C LEU A 47 -16.21 11.78 15.21
N LYS A 48 -17.03 12.54 15.93
CA LYS A 48 -16.60 13.79 16.57
C LYS A 48 -15.45 13.55 17.55
N ALA A 49 -15.59 12.55 18.43
CA ALA A 49 -14.54 12.21 19.39
C ALA A 49 -13.22 11.78 18.71
N LEU A 50 -13.29 11.02 17.61
CA LEU A 50 -12.10 10.64 16.84
C LEU A 50 -11.43 11.84 16.18
N LEU A 51 -12.20 12.77 15.62
CA LEU A 51 -11.66 14.00 15.02
C LEU A 51 -11.00 14.94 16.03
N GLU A 52 -11.45 14.91 17.28
CA GLU A 52 -10.86 15.67 18.40
C GLU A 52 -9.62 14.97 19.01
N SER A 53 -9.35 13.73 18.63
CA SER A 53 -8.18 12.98 19.08
C SER A 53 -6.89 13.43 18.37
N LYS A 54 -5.73 13.01 18.89
CA LYS A 54 -4.44 13.28 18.27
C LYS A 54 -4.28 12.42 17.00
N LEU A 55 -4.44 13.05 15.83
CA LEU A 55 -4.28 12.42 14.51
C LEU A 55 -2.88 12.66 13.90
N ASP A 56 -1.87 12.72 14.76
CA ASP A 56 -0.47 12.83 14.38
C ASP A 56 0.24 11.51 14.70
N PHE A 57 0.79 10.89 13.65
CA PHE A 57 1.45 9.57 13.69
C PHE A 57 2.97 9.69 13.46
N HIS A 58 3.58 10.84 13.78
CA HIS A 58 5.03 11.02 13.70
C HIS A 58 5.78 9.96 14.54
N GLY A 59 6.73 9.27 13.90
CA GLY A 59 7.54 8.23 14.54
C GLY A 59 6.91 6.84 14.56
N GLU A 60 5.66 6.68 14.13
CA GLU A 60 5.04 5.37 14.04
C GLU A 60 5.50 4.58 12.80
N ASP A 61 5.65 3.26 12.97
CA ASP A 61 6.00 2.38 11.87
C ASP A 61 4.83 2.26 10.89
N SER A 62 5.01 2.80 9.69
CA SER A 62 4.07 2.67 8.55
C SER A 62 4.47 1.55 7.58
N SER A 63 5.47 0.74 7.93
CA SER A 63 6.07 -0.27 7.03
C SER A 63 5.58 -1.70 7.24
N TYR A 64 4.65 -1.91 8.18
CA TYR A 64 4.01 -3.20 8.41
C TYR A 64 3.04 -3.58 7.28
N ALA A 65 2.69 -4.88 7.25
CA ALA A 65 1.86 -5.47 6.20
C ALA A 65 2.35 -5.03 4.80
N SER A 66 1.45 -4.96 3.82
CA SER A 66 1.82 -4.61 2.45
C SER A 66 1.99 -3.11 2.21
N HIS A 67 1.93 -2.24 3.23
CA HIS A 67 1.93 -0.78 3.05
C HIS A 67 3.17 -0.23 2.35
N ASN A 68 4.33 -0.80 2.62
CA ASN A 68 5.59 -0.38 2.01
C ASN A 68 6.01 -1.29 0.85
N LEU A 69 5.07 -1.93 0.15
CA LEU A 69 5.36 -2.75 -1.04
C LEU A 69 5.98 -1.90 -2.16
N HIS A 70 5.41 -0.73 -2.43
CA HIS A 70 5.83 0.20 -3.47
C HIS A 70 5.59 1.65 -3.05
N SER A 71 6.40 2.57 -3.58
CA SER A 71 6.18 4.02 -3.46
C SER A 71 4.94 4.44 -4.25
N PHE A 72 4.15 5.35 -3.70
CA PHE A 72 3.04 5.97 -4.40
C PHE A 72 2.86 7.38 -3.84
N ALA A 73 2.43 8.32 -4.66
CA ALA A 73 2.29 9.71 -4.25
C ALA A 73 1.17 9.87 -3.21
N ALA A 74 1.28 10.91 -2.37
CA ALA A 74 0.21 11.39 -1.50
C ALA A 74 -0.48 10.35 -0.59
N LYS A 75 0.21 9.27 -0.19
CA LYS A 75 -0.32 8.29 0.77
C LYS A 75 -0.47 8.91 2.16
N PHE A 76 -1.61 8.73 2.82
CA PHE A 76 -1.69 8.96 4.27
C PHE A 76 -1.01 7.82 5.06
N PRO A 77 -0.58 8.08 6.30
CA PRO A 77 -0.11 7.05 7.22
C PRO A 77 -1.20 5.98 7.45
N PRO A 78 -0.89 4.69 7.40
CA PRO A 78 -1.84 3.60 7.64
C PRO A 78 -2.64 3.69 8.96
N GLN A 79 -2.06 4.30 9.98
CA GLN A 79 -2.70 4.56 11.26
C GLN A 79 -3.96 5.42 11.15
N LEU A 80 -3.96 6.39 10.23
CA LEU A 80 -5.05 7.33 10.07
C LEU A 80 -6.37 6.62 9.69
N PRO A 81 -6.48 5.88 8.57
CA PRO A 81 -7.71 5.16 8.25
C PRO A 81 -8.03 4.09 9.29
N ARG A 82 -7.03 3.44 9.90
CA ARG A 82 -7.24 2.41 10.93
C ARG A 82 -8.07 2.94 12.10
N VAL A 83 -7.76 4.14 12.60
CA VAL A 83 -8.48 4.76 13.71
C VAL A 83 -9.97 4.90 13.40
N PHE A 84 -10.31 5.37 12.20
CA PHE A 84 -11.71 5.53 11.78
C PHE A 84 -12.39 4.20 11.49
N ILE A 85 -11.72 3.26 10.82
CA ILE A 85 -12.25 1.91 10.56
C ILE A 85 -12.58 1.24 11.90
N ARG A 86 -11.64 1.20 12.84
CA ARG A 86 -11.85 0.60 14.16
C ARG A 86 -12.99 1.27 14.94
N GLY A 87 -13.05 2.60 14.94
CA GLY A 87 -13.99 3.34 15.77
C GLY A 87 -15.41 3.43 15.22
N LEU A 88 -15.60 3.32 13.90
CA LEU A 88 -16.88 3.61 13.23
C LEU A 88 -17.54 2.39 12.58
N THR A 89 -16.84 1.27 12.49
CA THR A 89 -17.35 0.02 11.88
C THR A 89 -17.14 -1.18 12.80
N SER A 90 -17.82 -2.29 12.49
CA SER A 90 -17.64 -3.61 13.09
C SER A 90 -16.98 -4.58 12.08
N PRO A 91 -16.36 -5.68 12.54
CA PRO A 91 -15.93 -6.75 11.63
C PRO A 91 -17.08 -7.19 10.71
N GLY A 92 -16.79 -7.38 9.42
CA GLY A 92 -17.77 -7.67 8.38
C GLY A 92 -18.37 -6.46 7.67
N ASP A 93 -18.35 -5.26 8.27
CA ASP A 93 -18.84 -4.01 7.67
C ASP A 93 -18.05 -3.64 6.40
N ILE A 94 -18.67 -2.81 5.56
CA ILE A 94 -18.13 -2.40 4.25
C ILE A 94 -17.50 -1.00 4.33
N VAL A 95 -16.20 -0.94 4.05
CA VAL A 95 -15.40 0.30 3.97
C VAL A 95 -15.10 0.62 2.51
N LEU A 96 -15.51 1.80 2.06
CA LEU A 96 -15.28 2.29 0.70
C LEU A 96 -14.15 3.34 0.67
N ASP A 97 -13.27 3.21 -0.30
CA ASP A 97 -12.37 4.26 -0.74
C ASP A 97 -12.60 4.53 -2.26
N PRO A 98 -13.34 5.59 -2.63
CA PRO A 98 -13.70 5.86 -4.02
C PRO A 98 -12.52 6.38 -4.87
N MET A 99 -11.38 6.70 -4.23
CA MET A 99 -10.14 7.18 -4.86
C MET A 99 -8.96 6.52 -4.15
N MET A 100 -8.92 5.19 -4.20
CA MET A 100 -8.11 4.38 -3.29
C MET A 100 -6.60 4.56 -3.40
N GLY A 101 -6.11 5.07 -4.55
CA GLY A 101 -4.69 5.15 -4.85
C GLY A 101 -4.00 3.80 -4.62
N SER A 102 -2.90 3.79 -3.86
CA SER A 102 -2.21 2.54 -3.51
C SER A 102 -2.98 1.63 -2.53
N GLY A 103 -4.21 1.92 -2.17
CA GLY A 103 -5.09 1.02 -1.39
C GLY A 103 -4.75 0.92 0.09
N THR A 104 -4.25 1.99 0.73
CA THR A 104 -3.96 1.99 2.18
C THR A 104 -5.22 1.74 3.00
N THR A 105 -6.35 2.37 2.66
CA THR A 105 -7.66 2.12 3.30
C THR A 105 -8.05 0.66 3.23
N LEU A 106 -7.89 0.03 2.06
CA LEU A 106 -8.27 -1.36 1.86
C LEU A 106 -7.44 -2.29 2.74
N VAL A 107 -6.10 -2.13 2.74
CA VAL A 107 -5.23 -2.96 3.58
C VAL A 107 -5.63 -2.88 5.05
N GLU A 108 -5.95 -1.68 5.55
CA GLU A 108 -6.41 -1.52 6.92
C GLU A 108 -7.81 -2.11 7.14
N ALA A 109 -8.72 -1.98 6.18
CA ALA A 109 -10.02 -2.64 6.26
C ALA A 109 -9.86 -4.17 6.38
N LEU A 110 -8.99 -4.80 5.57
CA LEU A 110 -8.71 -6.22 5.69
C LEU A 110 -8.12 -6.58 7.05
N LEU A 111 -7.06 -5.88 7.49
CA LEU A 111 -6.40 -6.16 8.77
C LEU A 111 -7.36 -6.08 9.96
N GLU A 112 -8.39 -5.26 9.86
CA GLU A 112 -9.45 -5.11 10.85
C GLU A 112 -10.64 -6.07 10.62
N GLY A 113 -10.58 -6.98 9.65
CA GLY A 113 -11.64 -7.94 9.36
C GLY A 113 -12.90 -7.31 8.74
N ARG A 114 -12.76 -6.18 8.04
CA ARG A 114 -13.82 -5.52 7.25
C ARG A 114 -13.71 -5.90 5.77
N GLN A 115 -14.76 -5.60 5.02
CA GLN A 115 -14.77 -5.70 3.57
C GLN A 115 -14.36 -4.35 2.97
N GLY A 116 -13.24 -4.32 2.25
CA GLY A 116 -12.76 -3.12 1.56
C GLY A 116 -13.27 -3.06 0.12
N ILE A 117 -13.82 -1.92 -0.30
CA ILE A 117 -14.10 -1.62 -1.71
C ILE A 117 -13.27 -0.42 -2.11
N GLY A 118 -12.44 -0.57 -3.15
CA GLY A 118 -11.62 0.51 -3.68
C GLY A 118 -11.92 0.79 -5.14
N ILE A 119 -12.02 2.06 -5.49
CA ILE A 119 -12.19 2.52 -6.88
C ILE A 119 -11.02 3.42 -7.24
N ASP A 120 -10.46 3.21 -8.42
CA ASP A 120 -9.47 4.12 -9.01
C ASP A 120 -9.47 3.99 -10.53
N PHE A 121 -9.01 5.03 -11.23
CA PHE A 121 -8.82 5.00 -12.68
C PHE A 121 -7.35 4.74 -13.06
N ASP A 122 -6.40 4.99 -12.16
CA ASP A 122 -4.98 4.74 -12.41
C ASP A 122 -4.68 3.23 -12.38
N LEU A 123 -4.18 2.72 -13.51
CA LEU A 123 -3.80 1.32 -13.66
C LEU A 123 -2.70 0.90 -12.66
N LEU A 124 -1.81 1.80 -12.25
CA LEU A 124 -0.80 1.50 -11.23
C LEU A 124 -1.45 1.38 -9.85
N ALA A 125 -2.35 2.29 -9.48
CA ALA A 125 -3.14 2.23 -8.26
C ALA A 125 -3.90 0.90 -8.16
N LEU A 126 -4.59 0.51 -9.24
CA LEU A 126 -5.33 -0.75 -9.33
C LEU A 126 -4.42 -1.98 -9.10
N ARG A 127 -3.27 -2.04 -9.78
CA ARG A 127 -2.29 -3.13 -9.61
C ARG A 127 -1.70 -3.18 -8.21
N LEU A 128 -1.39 -2.02 -7.63
CA LEU A 128 -0.86 -1.91 -6.27
C LEU A 128 -1.87 -2.36 -5.24
N GLY A 129 -3.11 -1.87 -5.34
CA GLY A 129 -4.20 -2.31 -4.48
C GLY A 129 -4.32 -3.83 -4.51
N GLN A 130 -4.38 -4.43 -5.70
CA GLN A 130 -4.53 -5.88 -5.85
C GLN A 130 -3.38 -6.65 -5.19
N ALA A 131 -2.14 -6.24 -5.40
CA ALA A 131 -1.00 -6.95 -4.81
C ALA A 131 -0.85 -6.72 -3.31
N LYS A 132 -1.37 -5.60 -2.80
CA LYS A 132 -1.34 -5.30 -1.36
C LYS A 132 -2.45 -5.99 -0.60
N THR A 133 -3.57 -6.32 -1.25
CA THR A 133 -4.75 -6.91 -0.59
C THR A 133 -4.94 -8.39 -0.90
N ARG A 134 -4.34 -8.92 -1.96
CA ARG A 134 -4.36 -10.35 -2.27
C ARG A 134 -3.24 -11.07 -1.54
N THR A 135 -3.54 -12.31 -1.17
CA THR A 135 -2.58 -13.19 -0.52
C THR A 135 -1.71 -13.85 -1.57
N VAL A 136 -0.41 -13.97 -1.27
CA VAL A 136 0.53 -14.68 -2.13
C VAL A 136 0.74 -16.05 -1.51
N ASN A 137 0.46 -17.11 -2.26
CA ASN A 137 0.74 -18.47 -1.80
C ASN A 137 2.25 -18.62 -1.53
N LEU A 138 2.58 -18.81 -0.25
CA LEU A 138 3.97 -18.87 0.20
C LEU A 138 4.59 -20.26 0.05
N ASN A 139 3.79 -21.33 -0.13
CA ASN A 139 4.27 -22.71 -0.05
C ASN A 139 5.34 -23.05 -1.10
N ASN A 140 5.28 -22.41 -2.29
CA ASN A 140 6.24 -22.64 -3.39
C ASN A 140 6.98 -21.36 -3.81
N ILE A 141 6.90 -20.27 -3.03
CA ILE A 141 7.41 -18.98 -3.46
C ILE A 141 8.93 -18.98 -3.62
N GLN A 142 9.64 -19.75 -2.79
CA GLN A 142 11.09 -19.87 -2.85
C GLN A 142 11.54 -20.57 -4.14
N ASP A 143 10.87 -21.65 -4.53
CA ASP A 143 11.17 -22.37 -5.77
C ASP A 143 10.90 -21.52 -7.01
N ILE A 144 9.79 -20.79 -7.00
CA ILE A 144 9.47 -19.85 -8.10
C ILE A 144 10.53 -18.75 -8.16
N THR A 145 10.95 -18.21 -7.02
CA THR A 145 12.03 -17.20 -6.93
C THR A 145 13.33 -17.74 -7.53
N ASN A 146 13.75 -18.93 -7.12
CA ASN A 146 14.98 -19.57 -7.62
C ASN A 146 14.91 -19.79 -9.14
N LYS A 147 13.77 -20.27 -9.66
CA LYS A 147 13.55 -20.45 -11.11
C LYS A 147 13.62 -19.13 -11.87
N VAL A 148 13.05 -18.06 -11.32
CA VAL A 148 13.10 -16.72 -11.92
C VAL A 148 14.54 -16.20 -11.97
N LEU A 149 15.29 -16.31 -10.87
CA LEU A 149 16.69 -15.89 -10.82
C LEU A 149 17.57 -16.71 -11.77
N GLN A 150 17.40 -18.03 -11.83
CA GLN A 150 18.12 -18.89 -12.75
C GLN A 150 17.85 -18.51 -14.22
N LYS A 151 16.58 -18.28 -14.58
CA LYS A 151 16.21 -17.81 -15.93
C LYS A 151 16.81 -16.45 -16.25
N ALA A 152 16.77 -15.50 -15.30
CA ALA A 152 17.36 -14.19 -15.47
C ALA A 152 18.88 -14.27 -15.72
N HIS A 153 19.61 -15.09 -14.94
CA HIS A 153 21.03 -15.35 -15.18
C HIS A 153 21.28 -15.98 -16.55
N HIS A 154 20.45 -16.95 -16.97
CA HIS A 154 20.57 -17.56 -18.29
C HIS A 154 20.39 -16.54 -19.42
N TYR A 155 19.42 -15.63 -19.31
CA TYR A 155 19.26 -14.55 -20.29
C TYR A 155 20.49 -13.63 -20.34
N LEU A 156 21.07 -13.29 -19.20
CA LEU A 156 22.28 -12.47 -19.12
C LEU A 156 23.51 -13.16 -19.75
N SER A 157 23.63 -14.48 -19.60
CA SER A 157 24.68 -15.27 -20.26
C SER A 157 24.47 -15.43 -21.77
N GLY A 158 23.25 -15.22 -22.26
CA GLY A 158 22.87 -15.37 -23.67
C GLY A 158 23.28 -14.22 -24.61
N GLY A 159 23.99 -13.20 -24.12
CA GLY A 159 24.58 -12.13 -24.93
C GLY A 159 23.55 -11.31 -25.74
N ASP A 160 23.81 -11.19 -27.05
CA ASP A 160 23.13 -10.30 -28.02
C ASP A 160 21.60 -10.48 -28.14
N LYS A 161 21.04 -11.56 -27.60
CA LYS A 161 19.58 -11.77 -27.61
C LYS A 161 18.86 -10.78 -26.69
N ILE A 162 19.41 -10.46 -25.52
CA ILE A 162 18.83 -9.44 -24.64
C ILE A 162 18.89 -8.06 -25.30
N ASP A 163 20.01 -7.75 -25.96
CA ASP A 163 20.21 -6.43 -26.57
C ASP A 163 19.23 -6.17 -27.70
N ARG A 164 18.97 -7.20 -28.53
CA ARG A 164 17.90 -7.16 -29.54
C ARG A 164 16.52 -6.97 -28.90
N SER A 165 16.18 -7.77 -27.89
CA SER A 165 14.91 -7.60 -27.17
C SER A 165 14.75 -6.20 -26.58
N LEU A 166 15.81 -5.60 -26.01
CA LEU A 166 15.78 -4.22 -25.51
C LEU A 166 15.53 -3.20 -26.62
N SER A 167 16.15 -3.38 -27.79
CA SER A 167 15.99 -2.48 -28.94
C SER A 167 14.58 -2.57 -29.54
N ASP A 168 14.00 -3.76 -29.59
CA ASP A 168 12.71 -3.99 -30.25
C ASP A 168 11.51 -3.69 -29.33
N PHE A 169 11.71 -3.74 -28.01
CA PHE A 169 10.64 -3.61 -27.03
C PHE A 169 10.21 -2.15 -26.77
N PHE A 170 11.10 -1.18 -26.98
CA PHE A 170 10.86 0.22 -26.63
C PHE A 170 10.86 1.12 -27.86
N ASP A 171 10.03 2.17 -27.85
CA ASP A 171 10.12 3.24 -28.85
C ASP A 171 11.35 4.13 -28.61
N GLU A 172 11.71 4.97 -29.60
CA GLU A 172 12.91 5.82 -29.50
C GLU A 172 12.86 6.82 -28.32
N LYS A 173 11.67 7.29 -27.97
CA LYS A 173 11.46 8.17 -26.83
C LYS A 173 11.79 7.45 -25.51
N THR A 174 11.32 6.23 -25.36
CA THR A 174 11.56 5.40 -24.18
C THR A 174 13.02 4.95 -24.11
N LYS A 175 13.65 4.61 -25.24
CA LYS A 175 15.09 4.34 -25.31
C LYS A 175 15.91 5.52 -24.81
N THR A 176 15.59 6.73 -25.27
CA THR A 176 16.26 7.96 -24.83
C THR A 176 16.13 8.15 -23.31
N PHE A 177 14.93 7.95 -22.77
CA PHE A 177 14.69 8.02 -21.32
C PHE A 177 15.49 6.97 -20.55
N ILE A 178 15.45 5.71 -20.98
CA ILE A 178 16.15 4.61 -20.29
C ILE A 178 17.67 4.82 -20.33
N ASN A 179 18.22 5.20 -21.48
CA ASN A 179 19.66 5.49 -21.64
C ASN A 179 20.13 6.65 -20.76
N TYR A 180 19.25 7.61 -20.50
CA TYR A 180 19.55 8.71 -19.60
C TYR A 180 19.62 8.26 -18.12
N TRP A 181 18.74 7.36 -17.70
CA TRP A 181 18.61 6.99 -16.27
C TRP A 181 19.31 5.69 -15.86
N PHE A 182 19.67 4.80 -16.79
CA PHE A 182 20.17 3.47 -16.48
C PHE A 182 21.41 3.13 -17.30
N LEU A 183 22.45 2.61 -16.62
CA LEU A 183 23.61 2.03 -17.28
C LEU A 183 23.20 0.83 -18.13
N SER A 184 23.88 0.58 -19.25
CA SER A 184 23.58 -0.55 -20.14
C SER A 184 23.54 -1.89 -19.42
N ARG A 185 24.44 -2.11 -18.44
CA ARG A 185 24.41 -3.32 -17.59
C ARG A 185 23.09 -3.47 -16.82
N THR A 186 22.60 -2.37 -16.25
CA THR A 186 21.37 -2.35 -15.47
C THR A 186 20.15 -2.54 -16.35
N GLN A 187 20.14 -1.98 -17.56
CA GLN A 187 19.08 -2.22 -18.53
C GLN A 187 18.96 -3.72 -18.86
N ARG A 188 20.09 -4.41 -19.08
CA ARG A 188 20.13 -5.86 -19.30
C ARG A 188 19.62 -6.65 -18.10
N GLU A 189 20.07 -6.30 -16.89
CA GLU A 189 19.62 -6.94 -15.65
C GLU A 189 18.10 -6.81 -15.43
N LEU A 190 17.54 -5.61 -15.64
CA LEU A 190 16.12 -5.34 -15.50
C LEU A 190 15.29 -6.07 -16.57
N MET A 191 15.75 -6.09 -17.83
CA MET A 191 15.07 -6.82 -18.89
C MET A 191 15.10 -8.34 -18.65
N ALA A 192 16.24 -8.89 -18.21
CA ALA A 192 16.36 -10.30 -17.87
C ALA A 192 15.37 -10.71 -16.76
N LEU A 193 15.25 -9.90 -15.71
CA LEU A 193 14.26 -10.10 -14.66
C LEU A 193 12.83 -9.99 -15.19
N ALA A 194 12.53 -8.96 -15.99
CA ALA A 194 11.20 -8.76 -16.55
C ALA A 194 10.76 -9.97 -17.39
N LEU A 195 11.61 -10.46 -18.30
CA LEU A 195 11.34 -11.63 -19.13
C LEU A 195 11.17 -12.91 -18.29
N ALA A 196 12.01 -13.09 -17.25
CA ALA A 196 11.90 -14.24 -16.36
C ALA A 196 10.60 -14.23 -15.54
N ILE A 197 10.19 -13.05 -15.04
CA ILE A 197 8.95 -12.84 -14.29
C ILE A 197 7.72 -13.04 -15.18
N GLN A 198 7.74 -12.58 -16.44
CA GLN A 198 6.63 -12.79 -17.37
C GLN A 198 6.31 -14.27 -17.58
N GLY A 199 7.32 -15.14 -17.50
CA GLY A 199 7.16 -16.59 -17.59
C GLY A 199 6.60 -17.28 -16.33
N VAL A 200 6.22 -16.54 -15.28
CA VAL A 200 5.55 -17.10 -14.09
C VAL A 200 4.07 -17.31 -14.39
N ALA A 201 3.61 -18.57 -14.26
CA ALA A 201 2.25 -18.96 -14.64
C ALA A 201 1.15 -18.42 -13.70
N HIS A 202 1.41 -18.42 -12.39
CA HIS A 202 0.43 -17.97 -11.40
C HIS A 202 0.37 -16.43 -11.36
N GLU A 203 -0.74 -15.85 -11.84
CA GLU A 203 -0.88 -14.40 -12.04
C GLU A 203 -0.65 -13.57 -10.76
N PRO A 204 -1.22 -13.92 -9.58
CA PRO A 204 -0.98 -13.15 -8.36
C PRO A 204 0.51 -13.12 -7.96
N THR A 205 1.21 -14.24 -8.11
CA THR A 205 2.65 -14.32 -7.84
C THR A 205 3.45 -13.51 -8.85
N ARG A 206 3.11 -13.62 -10.15
CA ARG A 206 3.73 -12.81 -11.20
C ARG A 206 3.56 -11.32 -10.92
N ARG A 207 2.34 -10.88 -10.60
CA ARG A 207 2.02 -9.48 -10.29
C ARG A 207 2.82 -8.97 -9.10
N PHE A 208 2.93 -9.78 -8.05
CA PHE A 208 3.74 -9.45 -6.87
C PHE A 208 5.22 -9.28 -7.24
N PHE A 209 5.75 -10.11 -8.12
CA PHE A 209 7.13 -10.00 -8.62
C PHE A 209 7.31 -8.77 -9.53
N GLU A 210 6.36 -8.49 -10.43
CA GLU A 210 6.36 -7.28 -11.28
C GLU A 210 6.42 -6.00 -10.45
N LEU A 211 5.62 -5.93 -9.38
CA LEU A 211 5.62 -4.77 -8.49
C LEU A 211 6.87 -4.70 -7.62
N THR A 212 7.42 -5.85 -7.21
CA THR A 212 8.71 -5.88 -6.52
C THR A 212 9.83 -5.36 -7.43
N LEU A 213 9.86 -5.78 -8.71
CA LEU A 213 10.76 -5.26 -9.73
C LEU A 213 10.56 -3.75 -9.95
N SER A 214 9.32 -3.29 -10.08
CA SER A 214 9.01 -1.87 -10.20
C SER A 214 9.52 -1.08 -8.98
N SER A 215 9.38 -1.63 -7.78
CA SER A 215 9.76 -0.93 -6.54
C SER A 215 11.27 -0.67 -6.42
N ILE A 216 12.13 -1.49 -7.05
CA ILE A 216 13.58 -1.28 -7.05
C ILE A 216 14.03 -0.23 -8.08
N ILE A 217 13.16 0.10 -9.04
CA ILE A 217 13.38 1.16 -10.04
C ILE A 217 13.07 2.53 -9.44
N VAL A 218 11.96 2.64 -8.68
CA VAL A 218 11.41 3.91 -8.16
C VAL A 218 11.94 4.28 -6.76
N THR A 219 13.16 3.86 -6.41
CA THR A 219 13.70 4.08 -5.06
C THR A 219 14.21 5.51 -4.87
N LYS A 220 13.91 6.12 -3.72
CA LYS A 220 14.43 7.44 -3.32
C LYS A 220 15.94 7.43 -3.03
N SER A 221 16.48 6.30 -2.56
CA SER A 221 17.91 6.14 -2.27
C SER A 221 18.42 4.75 -2.62
N GLY A 222 19.59 4.69 -3.27
CA GLY A 222 20.37 3.45 -3.40
C GLY A 222 19.77 2.32 -4.25
N GLY A 223 18.80 2.57 -5.14
CA GLY A 223 18.33 1.57 -6.11
C GLY A 223 19.15 1.52 -7.40
N VAL A 224 18.54 1.00 -8.45
CA VAL A 224 19.23 0.59 -9.69
C VAL A 224 19.37 1.71 -10.73
N SER A 225 18.65 2.82 -10.59
CA SER A 225 18.80 3.97 -11.50
C SER A 225 20.00 4.84 -11.12
N MET A 226 20.44 5.71 -12.03
CA MET A 226 21.38 6.81 -11.75
C MET A 226 20.71 8.00 -11.06
N ALA A 227 19.42 7.92 -10.72
CA ALA A 227 18.72 8.99 -10.03
C ALA A 227 19.13 9.09 -8.55
N ARG A 228 19.31 10.31 -8.06
CA ARG A 228 19.31 10.64 -6.63
C ARG A 228 18.08 11.50 -6.34
N ASP A 229 17.30 11.07 -5.37
CA ASP A 229 16.10 11.78 -4.91
C ASP A 229 16.49 12.55 -3.64
N LEU A 230 16.67 13.86 -3.74
CA LEU A 230 16.75 14.72 -2.55
C LEU A 230 15.31 15.01 -2.11
N ALA A 231 15.03 15.02 -0.81
CA ALA A 231 13.70 15.25 -0.28
C ALA A 231 13.09 16.52 -0.91
N HIS A 232 11.90 16.40 -1.50
CA HIS A 232 11.14 17.48 -2.15
C HIS A 232 11.76 18.08 -3.44
N SER A 233 12.68 17.38 -4.10
CA SER A 233 13.22 17.77 -5.42
C SER A 233 12.78 16.80 -6.52
N ARG A 234 12.88 17.22 -7.78
CA ARG A 234 12.76 16.30 -8.91
C ARG A 234 13.98 15.36 -8.90
N PRO A 235 13.84 14.09 -9.32
CA PRO A 235 15.00 13.20 -9.43
C PRO A 235 16.11 13.85 -10.26
N HIS A 236 17.34 13.83 -9.74
CA HIS A 236 18.50 14.38 -10.43
C HIS A 236 19.43 13.26 -10.89
N LEU A 237 20.02 13.41 -12.08
CA LEU A 237 21.00 12.47 -12.60
C LEU A 237 22.32 12.62 -11.83
N ASP A 238 22.75 11.55 -11.17
CA ASP A 238 24.05 11.47 -10.50
C ASP A 238 24.95 10.47 -11.24
N LYS A 239 25.87 11.00 -12.04
CA LYS A 239 26.84 10.19 -12.81
C LYS A 239 27.89 9.51 -11.94
N ALA A 240 28.12 9.99 -10.71
CA ALA A 240 29.05 9.38 -9.77
C ALA A 240 28.40 8.25 -8.95
N LYS A 241 27.06 8.12 -9.00
CA LYS A 241 26.36 7.02 -8.36
C LYS A 241 26.75 5.71 -9.01
N ILE A 242 27.08 4.72 -8.19
CA ILE A 242 27.27 3.33 -8.62
C ILE A 242 25.93 2.61 -8.42
N PRO A 243 25.18 2.27 -9.49
CA PRO A 243 23.94 1.56 -9.33
C PRO A 243 24.19 0.13 -8.85
N LYS A 244 23.35 -0.32 -7.91
CA LYS A 244 23.39 -1.69 -7.38
C LYS A 244 22.90 -2.68 -8.44
N ASN A 245 23.34 -3.93 -8.33
CA ASN A 245 22.87 -5.01 -9.20
C ASN A 245 21.37 -5.24 -9.02
N ALA A 246 20.61 -5.29 -10.13
CA ALA A 246 19.16 -5.36 -10.06
C ALA A 246 18.63 -6.71 -9.55
N LEU A 247 19.32 -7.82 -9.83
CA LEU A 247 18.91 -9.16 -9.35
C LEU A 247 19.06 -9.24 -7.82
N GLU A 248 20.16 -8.73 -7.29
CA GLU A 248 20.38 -8.64 -5.83
C GLU A 248 19.35 -7.74 -5.16
N GLN A 249 19.08 -6.55 -5.72
CA GLN A 249 18.08 -5.64 -5.16
C GLN A 249 16.68 -6.23 -5.24
N PHE A 250 16.34 -6.91 -6.33
CA PHE A 250 15.07 -7.61 -6.48
C PHE A 250 14.90 -8.67 -5.40
N LEU A 251 15.91 -9.54 -5.21
CA LEU A 251 15.86 -10.60 -4.19
C LEU A 251 15.76 -10.03 -2.77
N PHE A 252 16.58 -9.02 -2.44
CA PHE A 252 16.54 -8.35 -1.14
C PHE A 252 15.16 -7.75 -0.87
N ARG A 253 14.61 -7.04 -1.85
CA ARG A 253 13.29 -6.39 -1.74
C ARG A 253 12.17 -7.41 -1.66
N LEU A 254 12.24 -8.49 -2.43
CA LEU A 254 11.27 -9.58 -2.43
C LEU A 254 11.20 -10.24 -1.05
N GLN A 255 12.35 -10.58 -0.47
CA GLN A 255 12.41 -11.17 0.88
C GLN A 255 11.79 -10.26 1.94
N LYS A 256 12.04 -8.94 1.85
CA LYS A 256 11.39 -7.96 2.75
C LYS A 256 9.87 -7.94 2.55
N ASN A 257 9.41 -7.91 1.31
CA ASN A 257 7.98 -7.85 1.00
C ASN A 257 7.24 -9.13 1.41
N LEU A 258 7.83 -10.31 1.23
CA LEU A 258 7.23 -11.60 1.61
C LEU A 258 7.02 -11.72 3.13
N LYS A 259 8.01 -11.28 3.93
CA LYS A 259 7.86 -11.23 5.40
C LYS A 259 6.67 -10.37 5.84
N SER A 260 6.37 -9.33 5.08
CA SER A 260 5.29 -8.41 5.39
C SER A 260 3.91 -8.90 4.95
N VAL A 261 3.80 -9.63 3.83
CA VAL A 261 2.51 -10.09 3.27
C VAL A 261 1.92 -11.29 4.00
N GLY A 262 2.74 -12.16 4.60
CA GLY A 262 2.26 -13.36 5.32
C GLY A 262 1.32 -13.08 6.51
N ARG A 263 1.12 -11.82 6.91
CA ARG A 263 0.21 -11.42 7.99
C ARG A 263 -1.22 -11.12 7.56
N LEU A 264 -1.51 -11.02 6.25
CA LEU A 264 -2.83 -10.60 5.75
C LEU A 264 -3.88 -11.72 5.82
N GLU A 265 -3.48 -12.98 5.69
CA GLU A 265 -4.40 -14.15 5.63
C GLU A 265 -5.20 -14.37 6.93
N ALA A 266 -4.73 -13.90 8.07
CA ALA A 266 -5.31 -14.22 9.38
C ALA A 266 -6.58 -13.43 9.73
N SER A 267 -6.97 -12.43 8.93
CA SER A 267 -7.94 -11.40 9.34
C SER A 267 -9.37 -11.60 8.81
N GLY A 268 -9.57 -12.49 7.83
CA GLY A 268 -10.90 -12.83 7.29
C GLY A 268 -11.60 -11.75 6.45
N GLY A 269 -11.00 -10.56 6.31
CA GLY A 269 -11.49 -9.50 5.43
C GLY A 269 -11.25 -9.79 3.95
N VAL A 270 -12.01 -9.14 3.08
CA VAL A 270 -11.89 -9.26 1.61
C VAL A 270 -11.79 -7.86 1.01
N ALA A 271 -10.98 -7.69 -0.04
CA ALA A 271 -10.98 -6.46 -0.84
C ALA A 271 -11.46 -6.69 -2.26
N SER A 272 -12.33 -5.79 -2.71
CA SER A 272 -12.73 -5.65 -4.11
C SER A 272 -12.18 -4.36 -4.68
N ILE A 273 -11.55 -4.45 -5.85
CA ILE A 273 -10.93 -3.32 -6.54
C ILE A 273 -11.59 -3.17 -7.90
N ILE A 274 -12.08 -1.97 -8.16
CA ILE A 274 -12.86 -1.64 -9.35
C ILE A 274 -12.13 -0.54 -10.11
N ALA A 275 -11.87 -0.79 -11.40
CA ALA A 275 -11.39 0.25 -12.29
C ALA A 275 -12.58 1.16 -12.66
N GLY A 276 -12.51 2.45 -12.34
CA GLY A 276 -13.63 3.34 -12.62
C GLY A 276 -13.45 4.79 -12.14
N ASP A 277 -14.40 5.61 -12.55
CA ASP A 277 -14.56 6.99 -12.09
C ASP A 277 -15.39 7.01 -10.80
N ALA A 278 -14.87 7.67 -9.76
CA ALA A 278 -15.54 7.86 -8.46
C ALA A 278 -16.93 8.53 -8.57
N ARG A 279 -17.23 9.21 -9.68
CA ARG A 279 -18.54 9.83 -9.95
C ARG A 279 -19.55 8.84 -10.51
N LEU A 280 -19.09 7.69 -11.02
CA LEU A 280 -19.87 6.67 -11.72
C LEU A 280 -19.67 5.30 -11.05
N MET A 281 -19.84 5.25 -9.73
CA MET A 281 -19.60 4.04 -8.95
C MET A 281 -20.71 3.00 -9.17
N PRO A 282 -20.38 1.75 -9.49
CA PRO A 282 -21.36 0.67 -9.62
C PRO A 282 -21.75 0.11 -8.24
N ILE A 283 -22.12 0.99 -7.30
CA ILE A 283 -22.45 0.63 -5.91
C ILE A 283 -23.87 1.10 -5.59
N THR A 284 -24.69 0.19 -5.05
CA THR A 284 -26.05 0.48 -4.63
C THR A 284 -26.07 1.36 -3.37
N ASN A 285 -27.05 2.26 -3.26
CA ASN A 285 -27.21 3.10 -2.07
C ASN A 285 -27.48 2.27 -0.81
N GLY A 286 -26.98 2.74 0.34
CA GLY A 286 -27.26 2.17 1.66
C GLY A 286 -26.47 0.92 2.04
N VAL A 287 -25.48 0.52 1.24
CA VAL A 287 -24.66 -0.69 1.50
C VAL A 287 -23.30 -0.39 2.13
N ILE A 288 -22.88 0.87 2.21
CA ILE A 288 -21.55 1.27 2.69
C ILE A 288 -21.65 1.77 4.14
N ASP A 289 -20.82 1.22 5.03
CA ASP A 289 -20.81 1.56 6.45
C ASP A 289 -19.90 2.73 6.80
N LEU A 290 -18.81 2.89 6.04
CA LEU A 290 -17.83 3.95 6.19
C LEU A 290 -17.14 4.28 4.86
N ILE A 291 -16.92 5.56 4.60
CA ILE A 291 -16.06 6.04 3.51
C ILE A 291 -14.81 6.66 4.13
N VAL A 292 -13.63 6.19 3.73
CA VAL A 292 -12.34 6.79 4.11
C VAL A 292 -11.52 6.97 2.84
N THR A 293 -11.11 8.21 2.56
CA THR A 293 -10.41 8.55 1.32
C THR A 293 -9.51 9.76 1.52
N SER A 294 -8.45 9.83 0.72
CA SER A 294 -7.64 11.05 0.59
C SER A 294 -8.29 12.02 -0.40
N PRO A 295 -8.07 13.34 -0.26
CA PRO A 295 -8.46 14.28 -1.30
C PRO A 295 -7.79 13.92 -2.64
N PRO A 296 -8.45 14.19 -3.79
CA PRO A 296 -7.88 13.91 -5.09
C PRO A 296 -6.53 14.63 -5.23
N THR A 297 -5.50 13.89 -5.63
CA THR A 297 -4.20 14.49 -5.88
C THR A 297 -4.27 15.24 -7.22
N PRO A 298 -3.90 16.53 -7.29
CA PRO A 298 -3.84 17.21 -8.58
C PRO A 298 -2.79 16.50 -9.45
N MET A 299 -3.21 15.99 -10.60
CA MET A 299 -2.27 15.50 -11.61
C MET A 299 -1.47 16.70 -12.13
N GLN A 300 -0.15 16.69 -11.92
CA GLN A 300 0.79 17.65 -12.51
C GLN A 300 1.14 17.26 -13.95
#